data_AF-A0A0H2SJ48-F1
#
_entry.id   AF-A0A0H2SJ48-F1
#
_cell.length_a   1.000
_cell.length_b   1.000
_cell.length_c   1.000
_cell.angle_alpha   90.00
_cell.angle_beta   90.00
_cell.angle_gamma   90.00
#
_symmetry.space_group_name_H-M   'P 1'
#
loop_
_entity.id
_entity.type
_entity.pdbx_description
1 polymer ?
#
loop_
_entity_poly.entity_id
_entity_poly.type
_entity_poly.pdbx_seq_one_letter_code
_entity_poly.pdbx_strand_id
1 'polypeptide(L)'
;MKLKRLPIGDSDFKTVIEDNAYYIDKSMLIKEIITGGRVILITRPRRFGKTLNMSMLEYFFKNDEDNKHLFENLKIYEEKEIIEKHLNKYPVIYLTFKDLKEKNYTEMISTLRKKISDLYREYVYLIESERLNKWEKEDIKEILGRKGENTLYENSILDLSRYLYKHHGKKAILLIDEYDTPIQQSYLKGYYEKFITFMGNVLGNALKDNKYLEK
;
A
#
# COMPACT_ATOMS: atom_id res chain seq x y z
N MET A 1 -26.53 -0.45 -27.47
CA MET A 1 -25.46 -0.26 -26.45
C MET A 1 -24.12 -0.29 -27.16
N LYS A 2 -23.29 0.75 -27.00
CA LYS A 2 -21.89 0.71 -27.47
C LYS A 2 -21.15 -0.30 -26.58
N LEU A 3 -20.47 -1.30 -27.16
CA LEU A 3 -19.67 -2.23 -26.37
C LEU A 3 -18.55 -1.46 -25.67
N LYS A 4 -18.46 -1.61 -24.34
CA LYS A 4 -17.33 -1.09 -23.57
C LYS A 4 -16.07 -1.88 -23.91
N ARG A 5 -14.93 -1.20 -24.02
CA ARG A 5 -13.64 -1.84 -24.23
C ARG A 5 -13.28 -2.67 -22.99
N LEU A 6 -12.74 -3.87 -23.19
CA LEU A 6 -12.14 -4.65 -22.10
C LEU A 6 -10.81 -3.99 -21.67
N PRO A 7 -10.62 -3.68 -20.38
CA PRO A 7 -9.39 -3.05 -19.88
C PRO A 7 -8.25 -4.08 -19.74
N ILE A 8 -7.85 -4.71 -20.84
CA ILE A 8 -6.82 -5.75 -20.84
C ILE A 8 -5.47 -5.12 -20.51
N GLY A 9 -4.85 -5.59 -19.42
CA GLY A 9 -3.55 -5.12 -18.96
C GLY A 9 -3.61 -3.87 -18.08
N ASP A 10 -4.81 -3.31 -17.86
CA ASP A 10 -5.02 -2.22 -16.92
C ASP A 10 -5.32 -2.78 -15.53
N SER A 11 -4.63 -2.25 -14.53
CA SER A 11 -4.81 -2.59 -13.12
C SER A 11 -5.10 -1.37 -12.25
N ASP A 12 -5.29 -0.21 -12.88
CA ASP A 12 -5.63 1.02 -12.20
C ASP A 12 -7.15 1.23 -12.22
N PHE A 13 -7.76 1.27 -11.04
CA PHE A 13 -9.21 1.37 -10.91
C PHE A 13 -9.73 2.70 -11.45
N LYS A 14 -9.04 3.81 -11.18
CA LYS A 14 -9.43 5.14 -11.65
C LYS A 14 -9.47 5.20 -13.17
N THR A 15 -8.40 4.76 -13.83
CA THR A 15 -8.32 4.69 -15.30
C THR A 15 -9.46 3.86 -15.88
N VAL A 16 -9.73 2.67 -15.31
CA VAL A 16 -10.80 1.77 -15.79
C VAL A 16 -12.18 2.43 -15.71
N ILE A 17 -12.47 3.19 -14.65
CA ILE A 17 -13.75 3.88 -14.47
C ILE A 17 -13.85 5.12 -15.38
N GLU A 18 -12.81 5.95 -15.41
CA GLU A 18 -12.78 7.19 -16.19
C GLU A 18 -12.81 6.95 -17.71
N ASP A 19 -12.13 5.90 -18.20
CA ASP A 19 -12.17 5.48 -19.61
C ASP A 19 -13.52 4.84 -20.01
N ASN A 20 -14.45 4.71 -19.06
CA ASN A 20 -15.72 4.00 -19.24
C ASN A 20 -15.51 2.59 -19.81
N ALA A 21 -14.44 1.92 -19.36
CA ALA A 21 -14.12 0.56 -19.77
C ALA A 21 -15.07 -0.46 -19.11
N TYR A 22 -15.04 -1.70 -19.59
CA TYR A 22 -15.83 -2.77 -19.00
C TYR A 22 -15.27 -3.15 -17.62
N TYR A 23 -16.02 -2.83 -16.57
CA TYR A 23 -15.68 -3.13 -15.19
C TYR A 23 -16.73 -4.05 -14.56
N ILE A 24 -16.28 -5.11 -13.90
CA ILE A 24 -17.16 -5.97 -13.09
C ILE A 24 -17.15 -5.39 -11.66
N ASP A 25 -18.30 -4.88 -11.23
CA ASP A 25 -18.42 -4.23 -9.93
C ASP A 25 -18.19 -5.21 -8.77
N LYS A 26 -17.03 -5.04 -8.11
CA LYS A 26 -16.62 -5.71 -6.86
C LYS A 26 -16.51 -4.74 -5.69
N SER A 27 -17.11 -3.56 -5.79
CA SER A 27 -16.99 -2.50 -4.78
C SER A 27 -17.48 -2.89 -3.39
N MET A 28 -18.38 -3.88 -3.28
CA MET A 28 -18.80 -4.43 -1.99
C MET A 28 -17.66 -5.07 -1.19
N LEU A 29 -16.52 -5.38 -1.82
CA LEU A 29 -15.30 -5.77 -1.12
C LEU A 29 -14.86 -4.72 -0.08
N ILE A 30 -15.11 -3.44 -0.34
CA ILE A 30 -14.82 -2.35 0.62
C ILE A 30 -15.57 -2.58 1.94
N LYS A 31 -16.86 -2.93 1.86
CA LYS A 31 -17.68 -3.24 3.03
C LYS A 31 -17.17 -4.47 3.77
N GLU A 32 -16.80 -5.53 3.05
CA GLU A 32 -16.22 -6.73 3.64
C GLU A 32 -14.90 -6.43 4.39
N ILE A 33 -14.08 -5.54 3.84
CA ILE A 33 -12.80 -5.15 4.47
C ILE A 33 -13.04 -4.34 5.74
N ILE A 34 -13.89 -3.31 5.69
CA ILE A 34 -14.18 -2.46 6.86
C ILE A 34 -14.81 -3.28 8.00
N THR A 35 -15.71 -4.19 7.67
CA THR A 35 -16.42 -5.03 8.64
C THR A 35 -15.58 -6.22 9.12
N GLY A 36 -14.56 -6.62 8.37
CA GLY A 36 -13.73 -7.81 8.61
C GLY A 36 -12.76 -7.71 9.79
N GLY A 37 -11.73 -8.57 9.78
CA GLY A 37 -10.68 -8.60 10.80
C GLY A 37 -9.71 -7.42 10.70
N ARG A 38 -8.87 -7.23 11.74
CA ARG A 38 -7.87 -6.15 11.81
C ARG A 38 -6.72 -6.29 10.81
N VAL A 39 -6.50 -7.51 10.32
CA VAL A 39 -5.54 -7.83 9.27
C VAL A 39 -6.24 -8.79 8.32
N ILE A 40 -6.24 -8.45 7.03
CA ILE A 40 -6.91 -9.22 5.99
C ILE A 40 -5.87 -9.72 5.01
N LEU A 41 -5.81 -11.04 4.83
CA LEU A 41 -4.89 -11.69 3.91
C LEU A 41 -5.68 -12.30 2.73
N ILE A 42 -5.54 -11.70 1.55
CA ILE A 42 -6.21 -12.19 0.34
C ILE A 42 -5.25 -13.11 -0.45
N THR A 43 -5.32 -14.42 -0.22
CA THR A 43 -4.51 -15.43 -0.94
C THR A 43 -5.26 -16.03 -2.13
N ARG A 44 -4.57 -16.26 -3.28
CA ARG A 44 -5.09 -16.89 -4.53
C ARG A 44 -6.52 -16.44 -4.99
N PRO A 45 -7.08 -16.98 -6.10
CA PRO A 45 -6.39 -17.50 -7.28
C PRO A 45 -5.69 -16.38 -8.08
N ARG A 46 -4.86 -16.79 -9.05
CA ARG A 46 -4.16 -15.87 -9.96
C ARG A 46 -5.15 -15.24 -10.93
N ARG A 47 -4.90 -13.99 -11.37
CA ARG A 47 -5.74 -13.23 -12.32
C ARG A 47 -7.17 -12.94 -11.83
N PHE A 48 -7.38 -12.90 -10.52
CA PHE A 48 -8.71 -12.59 -9.94
C PHE A 48 -9.01 -11.08 -9.82
N GLY A 49 -8.12 -10.22 -10.35
CA GLY A 49 -8.25 -8.76 -10.28
C GLY A 49 -7.83 -8.17 -8.93
N LYS A 50 -6.91 -8.82 -8.21
CA LYS A 50 -6.46 -8.35 -6.90
C LYS A 50 -5.83 -6.96 -6.96
N THR A 51 -4.88 -6.75 -7.86
CA THR A 51 -4.23 -5.44 -8.02
C THR A 51 -5.25 -4.34 -8.37
N LEU A 52 -6.22 -4.63 -9.24
CA LEU A 52 -7.31 -3.70 -9.54
C LEU A 52 -8.16 -3.39 -8.29
N ASN A 53 -8.49 -4.42 -7.50
CA ASN A 53 -9.21 -4.24 -6.24
C ASN A 53 -8.38 -3.46 -5.21
N MET A 54 -7.07 -3.66 -5.18
CA MET A 54 -6.17 -2.92 -4.28
C MET A 54 -6.11 -1.44 -4.67
N SER A 55 -6.02 -1.13 -5.96
CA SER A 55 -6.15 0.24 -6.49
C SER A 55 -7.52 0.84 -6.15
N MET A 56 -8.60 0.08 -6.27
CA MET A 56 -9.94 0.52 -5.85
C MET A 56 -9.98 0.87 -4.35
N LEU A 57 -9.39 0.06 -3.49
CA LEU A 57 -9.32 0.32 -2.04
C LEU A 57 -8.46 1.54 -1.74
N GLU A 58 -7.34 1.69 -2.43
CA GLU A 58 -6.49 2.87 -2.32
C GLU A 58 -7.30 4.14 -2.62
N TYR A 59 -7.92 4.24 -3.81
CA TYR A 59 -8.75 5.39 -4.18
C TYR A 59 -9.94 5.60 -3.23
N PHE A 60 -10.52 4.52 -2.70
CA PHE A 60 -11.62 4.65 -1.75
C PHE A 60 -11.18 5.32 -0.45
N PHE A 61 -10.02 4.95 0.08
CA PHE A 61 -9.60 5.42 1.39
C PHE A 61 -8.77 6.71 1.37
N LYS A 62 -7.94 6.91 0.34
CA LYS A 62 -6.90 7.95 0.29
C LYS A 62 -7.47 9.36 0.40
N ASN A 63 -6.90 10.18 1.29
CA ASN A 63 -7.43 11.49 1.66
C ASN A 63 -6.75 12.69 0.99
N ASP A 64 -5.96 12.47 -0.07
CA ASP A 64 -5.23 13.52 -0.78
C ASP A 64 -5.98 14.09 -1.99
N GLU A 65 -7.03 13.41 -2.47
CA GLU A 65 -7.90 13.89 -3.54
C GLU A 65 -9.37 13.47 -3.33
N ASP A 66 -10.30 14.09 -4.06
CA ASP A 66 -11.72 13.74 -4.02
C ASP A 66 -12.06 12.64 -5.05
N ASN A 67 -12.06 11.39 -4.59
CA ASN A 67 -12.37 10.22 -5.42
C ASN A 67 -13.84 9.83 -5.49
N LYS A 68 -14.77 10.67 -4.98
CA LYS A 68 -16.18 10.30 -4.89
C LYS A 68 -16.81 9.91 -6.23
N HIS A 69 -16.46 10.65 -7.27
CA HIS A 69 -16.91 10.43 -8.65
C HIS A 69 -16.59 9.02 -9.18
N LEU A 70 -15.54 8.36 -8.68
CA LEU A 70 -15.16 7.00 -9.09
C LEU A 70 -16.14 5.92 -8.59
N PHE A 71 -16.92 6.23 -7.55
CA PHE A 71 -17.79 5.27 -6.89
C PHE A 71 -19.28 5.48 -7.17
N GLU A 72 -19.70 6.62 -7.72
CA GLU A 72 -21.12 7.02 -7.80
C GLU A 72 -22.03 5.99 -8.50
N ASN A 73 -21.48 5.23 -9.45
CA ASN A 73 -22.20 4.22 -10.22
C ASN A 73 -21.94 2.77 -9.75
N LEU A 74 -21.33 2.59 -8.57
CA LEU A 74 -20.99 1.30 -8.00
C LEU A 74 -21.86 0.98 -6.78
N LYS A 75 -22.07 -0.31 -6.50
CA LYS A 75 -22.90 -0.78 -5.38
C LYS A 75 -22.52 -0.19 -4.03
N ILE A 76 -21.22 -0.02 -3.76
CA ILE A 76 -20.75 0.55 -2.48
C ILE A 76 -21.31 1.96 -2.22
N TYR A 77 -21.66 2.71 -3.26
CA TYR A 77 -22.17 4.07 -3.12
C TYR A 77 -23.59 4.15 -2.57
N GLU A 78 -24.31 3.02 -2.58
CA GLU A 78 -25.60 2.85 -1.91
C GLU A 78 -25.43 2.74 -0.38
N GLU A 79 -24.26 2.33 0.11
CA GLU A 79 -23.92 2.20 1.54
C GLU A 79 -23.53 3.57 2.13
N LYS A 80 -24.51 4.45 2.32
CA LYS A 80 -24.29 5.86 2.71
C LYS A 80 -23.43 6.05 3.96
N GLU A 81 -23.65 5.21 4.98
CA GLU A 81 -22.86 5.25 6.21
C GLU A 81 -21.36 4.95 5.96
N ILE A 82 -21.08 3.97 5.09
CA ILE A 82 -19.70 3.60 4.74
C ILE A 82 -19.04 4.74 3.94
N ILE A 83 -19.76 5.30 2.97
CA ILE A 83 -19.29 6.43 2.17
C ILE A 83 -18.94 7.61 3.07
N GLU A 84 -19.84 8.03 3.94
CA GLU A 84 -19.64 9.20 4.81
C GLU A 84 -18.44 9.01 5.75
N LYS A 85 -18.30 7.81 6.34
CA LYS A 85 -17.29 7.52 7.35
C LYS A 85 -15.90 7.24 6.78
N HIS A 86 -15.80 6.68 5.57
CA HIS A 86 -14.55 6.09 5.09
C HIS A 86 -14.03 6.61 3.74
N LEU A 87 -14.88 7.15 2.87
CA LEU A 87 -14.44 7.65 1.57
C LEU A 87 -13.57 8.90 1.72
N ASN A 88 -12.37 8.86 1.11
CA ASN A 88 -11.38 9.94 1.14
C ASN A 88 -10.97 10.37 2.55
N LYS A 89 -10.92 9.41 3.50
CA LYS A 89 -10.77 9.72 4.93
C LYS A 89 -9.41 9.41 5.51
N TYR A 90 -8.55 8.61 4.87
CA TYR A 90 -7.34 8.08 5.50
C TYR A 90 -6.09 8.37 4.67
N PRO A 91 -4.94 8.62 5.32
CA PRO A 91 -3.65 8.38 4.68
C PRO A 91 -3.57 6.89 4.31
N VAL A 92 -3.20 6.58 3.08
CA VAL A 92 -3.01 5.20 2.62
C VAL A 92 -1.54 5.00 2.30
N ILE A 93 -0.94 3.94 2.83
CA ILE A 93 0.40 3.45 2.48
C ILE A 93 0.20 2.25 1.55
N TYR A 94 0.57 2.39 0.28
CA TYR A 94 0.50 1.32 -0.70
C TYR A 94 1.90 0.78 -1.03
N LEU A 95 2.18 -0.48 -0.67
CA LEU A 95 3.47 -1.11 -0.93
C LEU A 95 3.30 -2.38 -1.77
N THR A 96 3.90 -2.39 -2.95
CA THR A 96 3.92 -3.58 -3.81
C THR A 96 5.32 -4.18 -3.94
N PHE A 97 5.42 -5.47 -3.66
CA PHE A 97 6.64 -6.26 -3.85
C PHE A 97 6.74 -6.88 -5.26
N LYS A 98 5.87 -6.43 -6.17
CA LYS A 98 5.92 -6.78 -7.59
C LYS A 98 7.32 -6.59 -8.17
N ASP A 99 7.74 -7.55 -8.99
CA ASP A 99 9.02 -7.58 -9.70
C ASP A 99 10.29 -7.68 -8.83
N LEU A 100 10.18 -7.97 -7.53
CA LEU A 100 11.35 -8.33 -6.71
C LEU A 100 11.80 -9.76 -7.00
N LYS A 101 12.60 -9.91 -8.07
CA LYS A 101 13.08 -11.20 -8.58
C LYS A 101 14.60 -11.25 -8.70
N GLU A 102 15.28 -10.68 -7.71
CA GLU A 102 16.73 -10.53 -7.73
C GLU A 102 17.48 -11.85 -7.57
N LYS A 103 18.72 -11.90 -8.06
CA LYS A 103 19.51 -13.14 -8.16
C LYS A 103 20.25 -13.47 -6.87
N ASN A 104 20.54 -12.46 -6.05
CA ASN A 104 21.24 -12.62 -4.78
C ASN A 104 20.68 -11.67 -3.72
N TYR A 105 21.07 -11.90 -2.48
CA TYR A 105 20.63 -11.12 -1.32
C TYR A 105 20.97 -9.62 -1.44
N THR A 106 22.18 -9.27 -1.90
CA THR A 106 22.62 -7.88 -1.98
C THR A 106 21.78 -7.08 -2.97
N GLU A 107 21.53 -7.64 -4.15
CA GLU A 107 20.60 -7.06 -5.13
C GLU A 107 19.19 -6.95 -4.57
N MET A 108 18.67 -8.01 -3.93
CA MET A 108 17.34 -8.00 -3.32
C MET A 108 17.16 -6.86 -2.30
N ILE A 109 18.11 -6.70 -1.38
CA ILE A 109 18.07 -5.60 -0.39
C ILE A 109 18.17 -4.24 -1.10
N SER A 110 19.04 -4.10 -2.09
CA SER A 110 19.18 -2.85 -2.86
C SER A 110 17.87 -2.45 -3.55
N THR A 111 17.20 -3.39 -4.22
CA THR A 111 15.92 -3.14 -4.89
C THR A 111 14.80 -2.88 -3.88
N LEU A 112 14.80 -3.56 -2.73
CA LEU A 112 13.83 -3.31 -1.67
C LEU A 112 14.00 -1.91 -1.05
N ARG A 113 15.24 -1.49 -0.77
CA ARG A 113 15.55 -0.11 -0.34
C ARG A 113 15.10 0.92 -1.36
N LYS A 114 15.25 0.63 -2.66
CA LYS A 114 14.72 1.47 -3.73
C LYS A 114 13.20 1.57 -3.66
N LYS A 115 12.48 0.44 -3.54
CA LYS A 115 11.01 0.46 -3.41
C LYS A 115 10.53 1.25 -2.19
N ILE A 116 11.18 1.09 -1.04
CA ILE A 116 10.85 1.86 0.17
C ILE A 116 11.16 3.35 -0.05
N SER A 117 12.27 3.69 -0.70
CA SER A 117 12.59 5.06 -1.08
C SER A 117 11.53 5.66 -2.01
N ASP A 118 11.08 4.91 -3.01
CA ASP A 118 10.04 5.33 -3.94
C ASP A 118 8.71 5.58 -3.21
N LEU A 119 8.32 4.69 -2.29
CA LEU A 119 7.18 4.89 -1.39
C LEU A 119 7.31 6.20 -0.59
N TYR A 120 8.48 6.46 0.00
CA TYR A 120 8.69 7.68 0.79
C TYR A 120 8.62 8.96 -0.05
N ARG A 121 8.86 8.90 -1.37
CA ARG A 121 8.73 10.08 -2.26
C ARG A 121 7.30 10.59 -2.33
N GLU A 122 6.32 9.69 -2.24
CA GLU A 122 4.90 10.06 -2.22
C GLU A 122 4.54 10.93 -1.02
N TYR A 123 5.34 10.86 0.06
CA TYR A 123 5.14 11.62 1.29
C TYR A 123 6.27 12.61 1.58
N VAL A 124 6.96 13.09 0.54
CA VAL A 124 8.09 14.03 0.69
C VAL A 124 7.70 15.30 1.46
N TYR A 125 6.43 15.70 1.40
CA TYR A 125 5.87 16.84 2.14
C TYR A 125 6.04 16.70 3.67
N LEU A 126 6.23 15.48 4.19
CA LEU A 126 6.47 15.25 5.61
C LEU A 126 7.78 15.89 6.11
N ILE A 127 8.76 16.12 5.23
CA ILE A 127 10.00 16.85 5.58
C ILE A 127 9.69 18.27 6.07
N GLU A 128 8.66 18.89 5.51
CA GLU A 128 8.22 20.24 5.87
C GLU A 128 7.20 20.24 7.03
N SER A 129 6.83 19.08 7.56
CA SER A 129 5.86 19.01 8.66
C SER A 129 6.38 19.64 9.94
N GLU A 130 5.61 20.56 10.53
CA GLU A 130 5.90 21.14 11.85
C GLU A 130 5.69 20.14 13.01
N ARG A 131 4.98 19.03 12.76
CA ARG A 131 4.65 17.99 13.76
C ARG A 131 5.71 16.89 13.87
N LEU A 132 6.70 16.89 12.97
CA LEU A 132 7.83 15.96 12.98
C LEU A 132 9.06 16.66 13.55
N ASN A 133 9.82 15.94 14.38
CA ASN A 133 11.07 16.47 14.92
C ASN A 133 12.23 16.35 13.92
N LYS A 134 13.39 16.95 14.26
CA LYS A 134 14.59 16.97 13.40
C LYS A 134 15.05 15.57 12.98
N TRP A 135 15.03 14.59 13.90
CA TRP A 135 15.53 13.24 13.67
C TRP A 135 14.62 12.46 12.73
N GLU A 136 13.30 12.56 12.91
CA GLU A 136 12.31 11.93 12.04
C GLU A 136 12.42 12.45 10.60
N LYS A 137 12.69 13.75 10.44
CA LYS A 137 12.96 14.35 9.13
C LYS A 137 14.28 13.87 8.53
N GLU A 138 15.28 13.59 9.35
CA GLU A 138 16.56 13.04 8.88
C GLU A 138 16.40 11.58 8.43
N ASP A 139 15.67 10.75 9.19
CA ASP A 139 15.32 9.38 8.81
C ASP A 139 14.64 9.33 7.42
N ILE A 140 13.69 10.23 7.18
CA ILE A 140 13.03 10.38 5.87
C ILE A 140 14.05 10.69 4.78
N LYS A 141 14.98 11.63 5.02
CA LYS A 141 16.02 12.00 4.05
C LYS A 141 17.00 10.86 3.79
N GLU A 142 17.38 10.10 4.81
CA GLU A 142 18.26 8.93 4.64
C GLU A 142 17.60 7.83 3.81
N ILE A 143 16.31 7.58 4.04
CA ILE A 143 15.52 6.63 3.24
C ILE A 143 15.44 7.10 1.79
N LEU A 144 15.07 8.37 1.55
CA LEU A 144 14.99 8.98 0.21
C LEU A 144 16.35 8.94 -0.51
N GLY A 145 17.44 9.21 0.21
CA GLY A 145 18.81 9.18 -0.29
C GLY A 145 19.37 7.77 -0.50
N ARG A 146 18.67 6.73 -0.02
CA ARG A 146 19.13 5.34 0.02
C ARG A 146 20.42 5.12 0.83
N LYS A 147 20.62 5.92 1.88
CA LYS A 147 21.86 5.97 2.69
C LYS A 147 21.75 5.31 4.06
N GLY A 148 20.53 4.98 4.50
CA GLY A 148 20.31 4.39 5.82
C GLY A 148 20.85 2.96 5.98
N GLU A 149 21.00 2.56 7.24
CA GLU A 149 21.31 1.18 7.61
C GLU A 149 20.08 0.25 7.51
N ASN A 150 20.29 -1.07 7.60
CA ASN A 150 19.20 -2.04 7.48
C ASN A 150 18.10 -1.80 8.51
N THR A 151 18.45 -1.44 9.74
CA THR A 151 17.52 -1.17 10.84
C THR A 151 16.53 -0.05 10.51
N LEU A 152 16.97 0.98 9.79
CA LEU A 152 16.10 2.06 9.33
C LEU A 152 15.06 1.54 8.32
N TYR A 153 15.47 0.69 7.37
CA TYR A 153 14.54 0.08 6.41
C TYR A 153 13.64 -0.98 7.03
N GLU A 154 14.11 -1.71 8.03
CA GLU A 154 13.33 -2.68 8.78
C GLU A 154 12.20 -2.03 9.59
N ASN A 155 12.33 -0.74 9.93
CA ASN A 155 11.30 0.03 10.64
C ASN A 155 10.52 0.99 9.74
N SER A 156 10.90 1.15 8.48
CA SER A 156 10.42 2.25 7.63
C SER A 156 8.89 2.30 7.48
N ILE A 157 8.20 1.16 7.38
CA ILE A 157 6.74 1.16 7.22
C ILE A 157 6.03 1.53 8.53
N LEU A 158 6.55 1.06 9.66
CA LEU A 158 6.07 1.46 10.99
C LEU A 158 6.28 2.97 11.18
N ASP A 159 7.48 3.46 10.88
CA ASP A 159 7.84 4.86 11.03
C ASP A 159 7.02 5.77 10.11
N LEU A 160 6.84 5.39 8.85
CA LEU A 160 5.98 6.13 7.93
C LEU A 160 4.54 6.23 8.46
N SER A 161 3.97 5.14 8.98
CA SER A 161 2.62 5.18 9.57
C SER A 161 2.55 6.11 10.79
N ARG A 162 3.60 6.13 11.63
CA ARG A 162 3.75 7.04 12.78
C ARG A 162 3.87 8.49 12.32
N TYR A 163 4.63 8.77 11.26
CA TYR A 163 4.81 10.09 10.69
C TYR A 163 3.52 10.64 10.09
N LEU A 164 2.79 9.82 9.34
CA LEU A 164 1.47 10.16 8.82
C LEU A 164 0.48 10.45 9.95
N TYR A 165 0.46 9.62 11.01
CA TYR A 165 -0.38 9.86 12.18
C TYR A 165 -0.05 11.19 12.86
N LYS A 166 1.23 11.50 13.08
CA LYS A 166 1.66 12.78 13.65
C LYS A 166 1.24 13.95 12.76
N HIS A 167 1.46 13.86 11.46
CA HIS A 167 1.17 14.93 10.53
C HIS A 167 -0.33 15.17 10.37
N HIS A 168 -1.12 14.12 10.13
CA HIS A 168 -2.54 14.23 9.77
C HIS A 168 -3.49 14.11 10.98
N GLY A 169 -3.00 13.62 12.12
CA GLY A 169 -3.85 13.28 13.28
C GLY A 169 -4.73 12.05 13.02
N LYS A 170 -4.42 11.25 11.98
CA LYS A 170 -5.23 10.13 11.53
C LYS A 170 -4.39 8.90 11.25
N LYS A 171 -4.88 7.74 11.65
CA LYS A 171 -4.23 6.46 11.41
C LYS A 171 -4.24 6.13 9.92
N ALA A 172 -3.19 5.44 9.47
CA ALA A 172 -3.02 5.09 8.06
C ALA A 172 -3.62 3.71 7.75
N ILE A 173 -4.11 3.52 6.53
CA ILE A 173 -4.44 2.19 6.00
C ILE A 173 -3.20 1.66 5.28
N LEU A 174 -2.78 0.44 5.60
CA LEU A 174 -1.63 -0.21 4.96
C LEU A 174 -2.10 -1.29 3.99
N LEU A 175 -1.79 -1.09 2.71
CA LEU A 175 -2.10 -2.00 1.63
C LEU A 175 -0.80 -2.62 1.12
N ILE A 176 -0.72 -3.95 1.15
CA ILE A 176 0.47 -4.69 0.70
C ILE A 176 0.08 -5.66 -0.42
N ASP A 177 0.71 -5.51 -1.59
CA ASP A 177 0.53 -6.43 -2.73
C ASP A 177 1.79 -7.27 -3.00
N GLU A 178 1.58 -8.51 -3.44
CA GLU A 178 2.61 -9.49 -3.83
C GLU A 178 3.73 -9.74 -2.79
N TYR A 179 3.43 -9.62 -1.49
CA TYR A 179 4.40 -9.80 -0.38
C TYR A 179 5.17 -11.12 -0.42
N ASP A 180 4.60 -12.17 -1.01
CA ASP A 180 5.17 -13.51 -1.12
C ASP A 180 6.22 -13.62 -2.23
N THR A 181 6.18 -12.76 -3.25
CA THR A 181 7.08 -12.77 -4.40
C THR A 181 8.57 -12.78 -4.02
N PRO A 182 9.08 -11.82 -3.23
CA PRO A 182 10.51 -11.80 -2.89
C PRO A 182 10.91 -12.96 -1.98
N ILE A 183 9.99 -13.43 -1.13
CA ILE A 183 10.22 -14.58 -0.25
C ILE A 183 10.42 -15.85 -1.09
N GLN A 184 9.50 -16.11 -2.03
CA GLN A 184 9.61 -17.24 -2.96
C GLN A 184 10.87 -17.15 -3.81
N GLN A 185 11.20 -15.96 -4.32
CA GLN A 185 12.43 -15.76 -5.08
C GLN A 185 13.68 -16.10 -4.26
N SER A 186 13.75 -15.61 -3.02
CA SER A 186 14.91 -15.85 -2.14
C SER A 186 15.14 -17.33 -1.86
N TYR A 187 14.06 -18.11 -1.75
CA TYR A 187 14.10 -19.56 -1.63
C TYR A 187 14.64 -20.22 -2.89
N LEU A 188 14.10 -19.86 -4.06
CA LEU A 188 14.54 -20.42 -5.35
C LEU A 188 16.00 -20.09 -5.69
N LYS A 189 16.54 -19.00 -5.14
CA LYS A 189 17.91 -18.54 -5.39
C LYS A 189 18.89 -18.83 -4.24
N GLY A 190 18.44 -19.51 -3.18
CA GLY A 190 19.32 -20.01 -2.11
C GLY A 190 19.79 -18.95 -1.12
N TYR A 191 19.09 -17.83 -0.95
CA TYR A 191 19.41 -16.79 0.04
C TYR A 191 18.28 -16.50 1.03
N TYR A 192 17.33 -17.43 1.15
CA TYR A 192 16.14 -17.32 2.00
C TYR A 192 16.44 -17.03 3.47
N GLU A 193 17.31 -17.79 4.13
CA GLU A 193 17.60 -17.65 5.57
C GLU A 193 18.00 -16.22 5.96
N LYS A 194 18.85 -15.61 5.12
CA LYS A 194 19.29 -14.23 5.33
C LYS A 194 18.17 -13.23 5.05
N PHE A 195 17.37 -13.48 4.01
CA PHE A 195 16.31 -12.57 3.56
C PHE A 195 15.06 -12.59 4.46
N ILE A 196 14.66 -13.76 4.94
CA ILE A 196 13.44 -13.91 5.75
C ILE A 196 13.57 -13.17 7.08
N THR A 197 14.78 -13.05 7.62
CA THR A 197 15.04 -12.26 8.85
C THR A 197 14.74 -10.78 8.59
N PHE A 198 15.29 -10.21 7.52
CA PHE A 198 15.04 -8.82 7.13
C PHE A 198 13.55 -8.57 6.87
N MET A 199 12.91 -9.41 6.04
CA MET A 199 11.48 -9.27 5.73
C MET A 199 10.58 -9.50 6.94
N GLY A 200 10.96 -10.43 7.82
CA GLY A 200 10.26 -10.70 9.07
C GLY A 200 10.27 -9.47 9.98
N ASN A 201 11.38 -8.73 10.03
CA ASN A 201 11.45 -7.46 10.75
C ASN A 201 10.58 -6.39 10.08
N VAL A 202 10.72 -6.17 8.76
CA VAL A 202 9.91 -5.19 8.02
C VAL A 202 8.41 -5.39 8.23
N LEU A 203 7.89 -6.59 7.96
CA LEU A 203 6.46 -6.89 8.07
C LEU A 203 6.02 -7.05 9.53
N GLY A 204 6.89 -7.62 10.36
CA GLY A 204 6.65 -7.78 11.80
C GLY A 204 6.44 -6.44 12.48
N ASN A 205 7.37 -5.50 12.30
CA ASN A 205 7.29 -4.15 12.85
C ASN A 205 6.10 -3.37 12.29
N ALA A 206 5.82 -3.51 10.99
CA ALA A 206 4.72 -2.79 10.34
C ALA A 206 3.33 -3.24 10.83
N LEU A 207 3.14 -4.55 11.07
CA LEU A 207 1.82 -5.13 11.30
C LEU A 207 1.53 -5.48 12.76
N LYS A 208 2.53 -5.95 13.53
CA LYS A 208 2.31 -6.38 14.92
C LYS A 208 2.25 -5.15 15.83
N ASP A 209 1.15 -5.02 16.56
CA ASP A 209 0.92 -3.98 17.56
C ASP A 209 1.13 -2.53 17.07
N ASN A 210 1.06 -2.31 15.76
CA ASN A 210 1.19 -0.98 15.17
C ASN A 210 -0.09 -0.15 15.43
N LYS A 211 -0.05 0.65 16.50
CA LYS A 211 -1.16 1.53 16.90
C LYS A 211 -1.48 2.66 15.92
N TYR A 212 -0.62 2.90 14.93
CA TYR A 212 -0.77 3.96 13.93
C TYR A 212 -1.50 3.49 12.66
N LEU A 213 -1.85 2.20 12.58
CA LEU A 213 -2.69 1.68 11.51
C LEU A 213 -4.17 1.71 11.90
N GLU A 214 -4.98 2.13 10.93
CA GLU A 214 -6.42 1.96 10.96
C GLU A 214 -6.75 0.48 10.72
N LYS A 215 -7.93 0.08 11.18
CA LYS A 215 -8.47 -1.25 10.91
C LYS A 215 -8.71 -1.45 9.42
#